data_AF-A0A917S5N6-F1
#
_entry.id   AF-A0A917S5N6-F1
#
_cell.length_a   1.000
_cell.length_b   1.000
_cell.length_c   1.000
_cell.angle_alpha   90.00
_cell.angle_beta   90.00
_cell.angle_gamma   90.00
#
_symmetry.space_group_name_H-M   'P 1'
#
loop_
_entity.id
_entity.type
_entity.pdbx_description
1 polymer ?
#
loop_
_entity_poly.entity_id
_entity_poly.type
_entity_poly.pdbx_seq_one_letter_code
_entity_poly.pdbx_strand_id
1 'polypeptide(L)'
;MWSGTRNPHPRSAKEGGVTFSFAVGGTPAAQLIPYTHGDEISTIIPSDLITLGGTMYLHAVVNQSFGNVIWSGIWRSQDNGATWHDSGARFPADAYDRMRQLATWELGADGRVYVYTSKFLRETPMILHRVRPEQLTNPDAYEPWCKVGNRWRWGAGPDTVTDGIIGESSLRRFGDRWVFSWFDVTNYEINAMVLAHPTQDLRRTEQVTLLHGTSWDAQDANHVAQLYGSYVIPGSTLNDLELTVSQWNTSDNSVYHVSQYRFQGLGRAAGLTVA
;
A
#
# COMPACT_ATOMS: atom_id res chain seq x y z
N MET A 1 13.88 19.89 7.45
CA MET A 1 13.31 20.82 6.44
C MET A 1 12.92 19.94 5.26
N TRP A 2 11.62 19.64 5.10
CA TRP A 2 11.15 18.77 4.01
C TRP A 2 11.43 19.46 2.68
N SER A 3 12.11 18.78 1.76
CA SER A 3 12.30 19.32 0.41
C SER A 3 10.92 19.47 -0.23
N GLY A 4 10.64 20.66 -0.78
CA GLY A 4 9.36 20.94 -1.42
C GLY A 4 9.15 19.93 -2.54
N THR A 5 8.10 19.12 -2.43
CA THR A 5 7.69 18.18 -3.47
C THR A 5 7.31 19.00 -4.69
N ARG A 6 8.19 19.08 -5.69
CA ARG A 6 7.81 19.60 -7.00
C ARG A 6 6.97 18.53 -7.65
N ASN A 7 5.78 18.91 -8.13
CA ASN A 7 4.95 18.07 -8.98
C ASN A 7 5.85 17.43 -10.05
N PRO A 8 5.76 16.13 -10.34
CA PRO A 8 6.49 15.54 -11.44
C PRO A 8 6.21 16.38 -12.70
N HIS A 9 7.24 17.03 -13.22
CA HIS A 9 7.11 17.86 -14.41
C HIS A 9 6.56 16.97 -15.56
N PRO A 10 5.58 17.42 -16.34
CA PRO A 10 5.00 16.65 -17.45
C PRO A 10 5.97 16.45 -18.65
N ARG A 11 7.27 16.70 -18.48
CA ARG A 11 8.28 16.62 -19.54
C ARG A 11 8.77 15.19 -19.78
N SER A 12 7.83 14.27 -19.93
CA SER A 12 7.97 13.05 -20.74
C SER A 12 6.66 12.28 -20.73
N ALA A 13 5.53 12.94 -21.02
CA ALA A 13 4.35 12.21 -21.47
C ALA A 13 4.68 11.58 -22.84
N LYS A 14 5.36 10.43 -22.83
CA LYS A 14 5.22 9.44 -23.88
C LYS A 14 3.72 9.14 -23.97
N GLU A 15 3.19 8.98 -25.18
CA GLU A 15 1.79 8.61 -25.39
C GLU A 15 1.40 7.47 -24.44
N GLY A 16 0.41 7.73 -23.57
CA GLY A 16 -0.12 6.74 -22.62
C GLY A 16 0.45 6.75 -21.19
N GLY A 17 1.21 7.77 -20.75
CA GLY A 17 1.60 7.92 -19.34
C GLY A 17 0.51 8.56 -18.45
N VAL A 18 0.68 8.48 -17.12
CA VAL A 18 -0.26 9.06 -16.15
C VAL A 18 -0.19 10.59 -16.21
N THR A 19 -1.35 11.23 -16.20
CA THR A 19 -1.45 12.70 -16.17
C THR A 19 -2.03 13.16 -14.84
N PHE A 20 -1.32 14.09 -14.19
CA PHE A 20 -1.78 14.74 -12.98
C PHE A 20 -2.43 16.07 -13.34
N SER A 21 -3.73 16.19 -13.08
CA SER A 21 -4.48 17.41 -13.42
C SER A 21 -4.34 18.51 -12.36
N PHE A 22 -4.19 18.12 -11.08
CA PHE A 22 -3.96 19.03 -9.95
C PHE A 22 -3.42 18.25 -8.75
N ALA A 23 -2.93 18.97 -7.74
CA ALA A 23 -2.64 18.44 -6.40
C ALA A 23 -3.58 19.11 -5.39
N VAL A 24 -4.11 18.33 -4.45
CA VAL A 24 -4.91 18.86 -3.34
C VAL A 24 -4.02 19.75 -2.46
N GLY A 25 -4.56 20.90 -2.04
CA GLY A 25 -3.84 21.85 -1.19
C GLY A 25 -2.97 22.86 -1.95
N GLY A 26 -2.94 22.82 -3.29
CA GLY A 26 -2.29 23.84 -4.12
C GLY A 26 -0.86 23.49 -4.54
N THR A 27 -0.06 24.52 -4.83
CA THR A 27 1.35 24.38 -5.20
C THR A 27 2.17 25.42 -4.41
N PRO A 28 2.91 25.01 -3.37
CA PRO A 28 3.12 23.63 -2.90
C PRO A 28 1.84 22.98 -2.32
N ALA A 29 1.77 21.65 -2.35
CA ALA A 29 0.66 20.92 -1.75
C ALA A 29 0.61 21.14 -0.23
N ALA A 30 -0.59 21.16 0.33
CA ALA A 30 -0.82 21.31 1.77
C ALA A 30 -0.93 19.95 2.47
N GLN A 31 -0.94 19.98 3.80
CA GLN A 31 -1.20 18.81 4.63
C GLN A 31 -2.54 18.15 4.26
N LEU A 32 -2.52 16.84 3.99
CA LEU A 32 -3.68 16.09 3.49
C LEU A 32 -4.76 15.90 4.56
N ILE A 33 -4.39 15.35 5.71
CA ILE A 33 -5.28 15.15 6.86
C ILE A 33 -5.05 16.29 7.85
N PRO A 34 -6.06 17.09 8.23
CA PRO A 34 -5.87 18.18 9.18
C PRO A 34 -5.60 17.64 10.60
N TYR A 35 -4.46 18.02 11.17
CA TYR A 35 -4.07 17.79 12.57
C TYR A 35 -2.96 18.78 12.96
N THR A 36 -2.79 19.00 14.26
CA THR A 36 -1.71 19.85 14.80
C THR A 36 -0.46 19.01 15.02
N HIS A 37 0.64 19.36 14.37
CA HIS A 37 1.95 18.76 14.68
C HIS A 37 2.39 19.12 16.09
N GLY A 38 2.82 18.13 16.87
CA GLY A 38 3.36 18.34 18.21
C GLY A 38 3.80 17.05 18.89
N ASP A 39 3.96 17.13 20.21
CA ASP A 39 4.43 16.02 21.04
C ASP A 39 3.42 14.86 21.14
N GLU A 40 2.13 15.12 20.92
CA GLU A 40 1.09 14.08 20.92
C GLU A 40 1.03 13.34 19.57
N ILE A 41 1.06 14.09 18.47
CA ILE A 41 1.05 13.57 17.11
C ILE A 41 2.12 14.30 16.31
N SER A 42 3.22 13.62 16.02
CA SER A 42 4.28 14.19 15.20
C SER A 42 3.96 14.07 13.72
N THR A 43 3.34 12.95 13.32
CA THR A 43 3.02 12.68 11.91
C THR A 43 1.88 11.69 11.74
N ILE A 44 1.09 11.88 10.68
CA ILE A 44 0.12 10.90 10.17
C ILE A 44 0.61 10.44 8.80
N ILE A 45 0.84 9.15 8.64
CA ILE A 45 1.43 8.58 7.42
C ILE A 45 0.41 7.64 6.76
N PRO A 46 -0.12 8.00 5.58
CA PRO A 46 -0.97 7.12 4.78
C PRO A 46 -0.28 5.80 4.45
N SER A 47 -1.01 4.69 4.52
CA SER A 47 -0.55 3.41 4.00
C SER A 47 -1.22 3.03 2.69
N ASP A 48 -2.55 3.14 2.60
CA ASP A 48 -3.30 2.82 1.38
C ASP A 48 -4.70 3.44 1.40
N LEU A 49 -5.34 3.49 0.24
CA LEU A 49 -6.72 3.95 0.05
C LEU A 49 -7.56 2.99 -0.78
N ILE A 50 -8.88 3.02 -0.58
CA ILE A 50 -9.88 2.30 -1.37
C ILE A 50 -11.06 3.24 -1.65
N THR A 51 -11.68 3.11 -2.82
CA THR A 51 -12.92 3.83 -3.14
C THR A 51 -14.08 2.85 -3.14
N LEU A 52 -15.08 3.09 -2.31
CA LEU A 52 -16.30 2.29 -2.21
C LEU A 52 -17.50 3.18 -2.54
N GLY A 53 -18.15 2.92 -3.68
CA GLY A 53 -19.18 3.82 -4.20
C GLY A 53 -18.61 5.22 -4.42
N GLY A 54 -19.26 6.25 -3.87
CA GLY A 54 -18.82 7.65 -3.95
C GLY A 54 -17.88 8.11 -2.83
N THR A 55 -17.35 7.20 -2.00
CA THR A 55 -16.51 7.57 -0.85
C THR A 55 -15.14 6.91 -0.95
N MET A 56 -14.09 7.72 -0.82
CA MET A 56 -12.72 7.26 -0.62
C MET A 56 -12.46 7.05 0.86
N TYR A 57 -11.79 5.96 1.21
CA TYR A 57 -11.33 5.65 2.55
C TYR A 57 -9.80 5.53 2.54
N LEU A 58 -9.14 6.27 3.41
CA LEU A 58 -7.69 6.30 3.56
C LEU A 58 -7.31 5.72 4.91
N HIS A 59 -6.48 4.70 4.91
CA HIS A 59 -5.86 4.18 6.11
C HIS A 59 -4.54 4.91 6.37
N ALA A 60 -4.30 5.30 7.61
CA ALA A 60 -3.03 5.92 8.00
C ALA A 60 -2.61 5.52 9.43
N VAL A 61 -1.30 5.50 9.66
CA VAL A 61 -0.73 5.38 11.01
C VAL A 61 -0.56 6.76 11.63
N VAL A 62 -0.81 6.85 12.94
CA VAL A 62 -0.56 8.05 13.74
C VAL A 62 0.64 7.77 14.62
N ASN A 63 1.64 8.65 14.52
CA ASN A 63 2.93 8.48 15.15
C ASN A 63 3.18 9.57 16.20
N GLN A 64 3.73 9.15 17.34
CA GLN A 64 4.31 10.03 18.34
C GLN A 64 5.84 9.92 18.27
N SER A 65 6.47 10.73 17.41
CA SER A 65 7.79 10.52 16.79
C SER A 65 7.79 9.41 15.72
N PHE A 66 8.63 9.55 14.70
CA PHE A 66 8.66 8.63 13.57
C PHE A 66 9.01 7.21 14.02
N GLY A 67 8.17 6.24 13.67
CA GLY A 67 8.36 4.83 14.02
C GLY A 67 7.63 4.40 15.29
N ASN A 68 7.23 5.35 16.14
CA ASN A 68 6.43 5.09 17.33
C ASN A 68 4.94 5.30 17.01
N VAL A 69 4.31 4.26 16.44
CA VAL A 69 2.88 4.27 16.13
C VAL A 69 2.08 4.17 17.43
N ILE A 70 1.14 5.10 17.64
CA ILE A 70 0.24 5.10 18.80
C ILE A 70 -1.13 4.49 18.48
N TRP A 71 -1.56 4.56 17.21
CA TRP A 71 -2.70 3.83 16.64
C TRP A 71 -2.71 4.00 15.12
N SER A 72 -3.50 3.19 14.41
CA SER A 72 -3.88 3.45 13.01
C SER A 72 -5.38 3.69 12.89
N GLY A 73 -5.80 4.41 11.85
CA GLY A 73 -7.17 4.84 11.68
C GLY A 73 -7.58 4.98 10.23
N ILE A 74 -8.83 5.37 10.02
CA ILE A 74 -9.41 5.54 8.69
C ILE A 74 -10.01 6.95 8.59
N TRP A 75 -9.70 7.64 7.50
CA TRP A 75 -10.31 8.90 7.10
C TRP A 75 -11.12 8.69 5.83
N ARG A 76 -12.13 9.53 5.62
CA ARG A 76 -13.01 9.47 4.45
C ARG A 76 -13.04 10.78 3.70
N SER A 77 -13.16 10.69 2.38
CA SER A 77 -13.36 11.81 1.47
C SER A 77 -14.47 11.50 0.48
N GLN A 78 -15.27 12.51 0.14
CA GLN A 78 -16.35 12.41 -0.87
C GLN A 78 -16.16 13.42 -2.01
N ASP A 79 -15.02 14.12 -2.02
CA ASP A 79 -14.67 15.20 -2.94
C ASP A 79 -13.31 14.94 -3.61
N ASN A 80 -13.07 13.66 -3.93
CA ASN A 80 -11.86 13.19 -4.61
C ASN A 80 -10.55 13.52 -3.85
N GLY A 81 -10.58 13.35 -2.53
CA GLY A 81 -9.44 13.56 -1.66
C GLY A 81 -9.15 15.02 -1.33
N ALA A 82 -10.01 15.97 -1.72
CA ALA A 82 -9.81 17.39 -1.44
C ALA A 82 -9.99 17.72 0.05
N THR A 83 -10.93 17.06 0.73
CA THR A 83 -11.11 17.14 2.18
C THR A 83 -11.20 15.74 2.80
N TRP A 84 -10.66 15.60 4.00
CA TRP A 84 -10.62 14.34 4.74
C TRP A 84 -11.26 14.50 6.11
N HIS A 85 -12.20 13.61 6.41
CA HIS A 85 -12.89 13.55 7.68
C HIS A 85 -12.51 12.29 8.42
N ASP A 86 -12.21 12.40 9.71
CA ASP A 86 -12.01 11.25 10.58
C ASP A 86 -13.27 10.38 10.62
N SER A 87 -13.12 9.07 10.44
CA SER A 87 -14.24 8.13 10.52
C SER A 87 -14.53 7.65 11.95
N GLY A 88 -13.65 7.93 12.90
CA GLY A 88 -13.69 7.40 14.26
C GLY A 88 -13.08 6.01 14.41
N ALA A 89 -12.72 5.33 13.31
CA ALA A 89 -12.03 4.04 13.39
C ALA A 89 -10.66 4.19 14.07
N ARG A 90 -10.38 3.34 15.05
CA ARG A 90 -9.11 3.27 15.78
C ARG A 90 -8.68 1.82 15.94
N PHE A 91 -7.51 1.49 15.44
CA PHE A 91 -6.87 0.20 15.63
C PHE A 91 -5.69 0.40 16.59
N PRO A 92 -5.63 -0.34 17.72
CA PRO A 92 -4.52 -0.25 18.67
C PRO A 92 -3.17 -0.52 18.00
N ALA A 93 -2.14 0.23 18.37
CA ALA A 93 -0.82 0.08 17.76
C ALA A 93 -0.15 -1.28 18.03
N ASP A 94 -0.52 -1.95 19.13
CA ASP A 94 -0.02 -3.25 19.57
C ASP A 94 -0.89 -4.42 19.07
N ALA A 95 -2.01 -4.15 18.40
CA ALA A 95 -2.92 -5.18 17.90
C ALA A 95 -2.19 -6.19 17.00
N TYR A 96 -2.38 -7.47 17.32
CA TYR A 96 -1.78 -8.62 16.64
C TYR A 96 -0.25 -8.54 16.55
N ASP A 97 0.42 -8.28 17.68
CA ASP A 97 1.85 -7.94 17.73
C ASP A 97 2.16 -6.85 16.71
N ARG A 98 1.47 -5.71 16.82
CA ARG A 98 1.66 -4.54 15.95
C ARG A 98 1.41 -4.75 14.45
N MET A 99 0.97 -5.93 14.00
CA MET A 99 0.74 -6.22 12.58
C MET A 99 -0.55 -5.57 12.01
N ARG A 100 -1.22 -4.70 12.77
CA ARG A 100 -2.37 -3.90 12.29
C ARG A 100 -1.99 -2.46 11.89
N GLN A 101 -0.71 -2.08 11.99
CA GLN A 101 -0.26 -0.71 11.79
C GLN A 101 -0.38 -0.25 10.33
N LEU A 102 0.12 -1.01 9.36
CA LEU A 102 -0.08 -0.74 7.93
C LEU A 102 -1.23 -1.55 7.38
N ALA A 103 -1.88 -1.04 6.34
CA ALA A 103 -2.89 -1.78 5.61
C ALA A 103 -2.80 -1.52 4.11
N THR A 104 -3.07 -2.57 3.34
CA THR A 104 -3.51 -2.46 1.95
C THR A 104 -4.76 -3.30 1.74
N TRP A 105 -5.66 -2.83 0.86
CA TRP A 105 -7.01 -3.35 0.80
C TRP A 105 -7.68 -3.18 -0.55
N GLU A 106 -8.65 -4.05 -0.82
CA GLU A 106 -9.45 -3.99 -2.03
C GLU A 106 -10.76 -4.77 -1.87
N LEU A 107 -11.80 -4.35 -2.61
CA LEU A 107 -13.12 -4.98 -2.63
C LEU A 107 -13.13 -6.22 -3.53
N GLY A 108 -13.53 -7.35 -2.95
CA GLY A 108 -13.75 -8.60 -3.67
C GLY A 108 -15.11 -8.64 -4.38
N ALA A 109 -15.21 -9.49 -5.42
CA ALA A 109 -16.48 -9.75 -6.10
C ALA A 109 -17.55 -10.39 -5.20
N ASP A 110 -17.15 -10.98 -4.08
CA ASP A 110 -18.02 -11.56 -3.07
C ASP A 110 -18.58 -10.51 -2.08
N GLY A 111 -18.29 -9.22 -2.30
CA GLY A 111 -18.77 -8.12 -1.48
C GLY A 111 -18.04 -7.97 -0.15
N ARG A 112 -16.85 -8.57 0.00
CA ARG A 112 -15.98 -8.38 1.17
C ARG A 112 -14.77 -7.54 0.80
N VAL A 113 -14.36 -6.64 1.70
CA VAL A 113 -13.07 -5.96 1.60
C VAL A 113 -12.03 -6.86 2.24
N TYR A 114 -10.98 -7.19 1.50
CA TYR A 114 -9.84 -7.95 2.00
C TYR A 114 -8.73 -6.99 2.40
N VAL A 115 -8.13 -7.20 3.56
CA VAL A 115 -7.18 -6.25 4.17
C VAL A 115 -5.96 -6.98 4.65
N TYR A 116 -4.87 -6.77 3.95
CA TYR A 116 -3.54 -7.22 4.32
C TYR A 116 -2.89 -6.19 5.23
N THR A 117 -2.30 -6.63 6.35
CA THR A 117 -1.71 -5.72 7.35
C THR A 117 -0.37 -6.21 7.88
N SER A 118 0.53 -5.28 8.20
CA SER A 118 1.88 -5.52 8.70
C SER A 118 2.34 -4.42 9.68
N LYS A 119 3.53 -4.60 10.29
CA LYS A 119 4.18 -3.55 11.12
C LYS A 119 4.69 -2.39 10.27
N PHE A 120 4.68 -1.17 10.83
CA PHE A 120 5.11 0.05 10.14
C PHE A 120 6.59 0.05 9.71
N LEU A 121 7.50 -0.39 10.58
CA LEU A 121 8.94 -0.32 10.32
C LEU A 121 9.51 -1.53 9.57
N ARG A 122 8.67 -2.23 8.78
CA ARG A 122 9.08 -3.39 7.97
C ARG A 122 9.76 -4.47 8.83
N GLU A 123 9.08 -4.86 9.90
CA GLU A 123 9.63 -5.77 10.92
C GLU A 123 8.99 -7.16 10.90
N THR A 124 7.93 -7.36 10.10
CA THR A 124 7.13 -8.59 10.16
C THR A 124 6.69 -9.10 8.80
N PRO A 125 6.32 -10.38 8.77
CA PRO A 125 5.31 -10.87 7.85
C PRO A 125 3.98 -10.09 7.91
N MET A 126 3.05 -10.55 7.09
CA MET A 126 1.74 -9.97 6.94
C MET A 126 0.65 -10.92 7.45
N ILE A 127 -0.45 -10.35 7.92
CA ILE A 127 -1.69 -11.07 8.26
C ILE A 127 -2.82 -10.59 7.36
N LEU A 128 -3.90 -11.37 7.29
CA LEU A 128 -5.06 -11.06 6.46
C LEU A 128 -6.33 -10.93 7.32
N HIS A 129 -7.14 -9.95 6.98
CA HIS A 129 -8.50 -9.77 7.50
C HIS A 129 -9.49 -9.62 6.35
N ARG A 130 -10.77 -9.75 6.66
CA ARG A 130 -11.83 -9.23 5.81
C ARG A 130 -12.89 -8.50 6.62
N VAL A 131 -13.63 -7.61 5.96
CA VAL A 131 -14.74 -6.86 6.56
C VAL A 131 -15.81 -6.60 5.50
N ARG A 132 -17.04 -6.32 5.94
CA ARG A 132 -18.09 -5.84 5.02
C ARG A 132 -17.89 -4.34 4.74
N PRO A 133 -18.12 -3.85 3.51
CA PRO A 133 -17.98 -2.43 3.16
C PRO A 133 -18.68 -1.48 4.15
N GLU A 134 -19.91 -1.80 4.55
CA GLU A 134 -20.72 -1.02 5.49
C GLU A 134 -20.20 -1.04 6.95
N GLN A 135 -19.22 -1.88 7.25
CA GLN A 135 -18.55 -1.99 8.55
C GLN A 135 -17.06 -1.62 8.48
N LEU A 136 -16.58 -1.03 7.38
CA LEU A 136 -15.16 -0.72 7.19
C LEU A 136 -14.58 0.15 8.32
N THR A 137 -15.38 1.02 8.92
CA THR A 137 -14.95 1.92 9.99
C THR A 137 -15.24 1.38 11.39
N ASN A 138 -15.67 0.12 11.51
CA ASN A 138 -15.88 -0.59 12.77
C ASN A 138 -14.73 -1.60 13.01
N PRO A 139 -13.74 -1.29 13.87
CA PRO A 139 -12.62 -2.19 14.12
C PRO A 139 -13.01 -3.60 14.56
N ASP A 140 -14.12 -3.74 15.30
CA ASP A 140 -14.57 -5.04 15.83
C ASP A 140 -15.23 -5.95 14.78
N ALA A 141 -15.55 -5.41 13.60
CA ALA A 141 -16.18 -6.16 12.51
C ALA A 141 -15.17 -6.92 11.62
N TYR A 142 -13.87 -6.72 11.84
CA TYR A 142 -12.82 -7.34 11.04
C TYR A 142 -12.66 -8.80 11.44
N GLU A 143 -12.85 -9.69 10.47
CA GLU A 143 -12.69 -11.13 10.63
C GLU A 143 -11.25 -11.51 10.23
N PRO A 144 -10.38 -11.96 11.16
CA PRO A 144 -9.00 -12.33 10.80
C PRO A 144 -8.96 -13.70 10.13
N TRP A 145 -7.96 -13.93 9.28
CA TRP A 145 -7.68 -15.21 8.63
C TRP A 145 -6.67 -16.01 9.44
N CYS A 146 -7.07 -17.23 9.83
CA CYS A 146 -6.29 -18.04 10.75
C CYS A 146 -6.29 -19.51 10.37
N LYS A 147 -5.22 -20.22 10.72
CA LYS A 147 -5.06 -21.65 10.52
C LYS A 147 -5.38 -22.39 11.82
N VAL A 148 -6.55 -23.03 11.86
CA VAL A 148 -6.97 -23.86 12.99
C VAL A 148 -6.78 -25.33 12.62
N GLY A 149 -5.72 -25.93 13.17
CA GLY A 149 -5.25 -27.25 12.75
C GLY A 149 -4.73 -27.22 11.32
N ASN A 150 -5.32 -28.03 10.44
CA ASN A 150 -4.94 -28.07 9.01
C ASN A 150 -5.88 -27.26 8.10
N ARG A 151 -6.79 -26.44 8.66
CA ARG A 151 -7.76 -25.68 7.88
C ARG A 151 -7.71 -24.21 8.21
N TRP A 152 -7.73 -23.39 7.17
CA TRP A 152 -7.91 -21.96 7.32
C TRP A 152 -9.38 -21.60 7.51
N ARG A 153 -9.65 -20.59 8.34
CA ARG A 153 -11.00 -20.05 8.59
C ARG A 153 -10.94 -18.58 8.98
N TRP A 154 -12.09 -17.91 8.89
CA TRP A 154 -12.28 -16.54 9.34
C TRP A 154 -12.72 -16.48 10.81
N GLY A 155 -12.42 -15.37 11.50
CA GLY A 155 -13.02 -15.01 12.78
C GLY A 155 -12.34 -15.61 14.03
N ALA A 156 -11.09 -16.05 13.94
CA ALA A 156 -10.23 -16.34 15.09
C ALA A 156 -8.95 -15.50 15.01
N GLY A 157 -8.03 -15.61 15.97
CA GLY A 157 -6.78 -14.82 15.98
C GLY A 157 -5.93 -15.07 14.71
N PRO A 158 -5.32 -14.03 14.11
CA PRO A 158 -4.68 -14.16 12.80
C PRO A 158 -3.39 -14.97 12.85
N ASP A 159 -3.14 -15.74 11.78
CA ASP A 159 -1.83 -16.32 11.48
C ASP A 159 -1.19 -15.56 10.32
N THR A 160 0.14 -15.58 10.26
CA THR A 160 0.87 -14.93 9.16
C THR A 160 0.59 -15.63 7.82
N VAL A 161 0.35 -14.86 6.78
CA VAL A 161 0.10 -15.36 5.41
C VAL A 161 1.37 -15.37 4.54
N THR A 162 2.44 -14.70 5.00
CA THR A 162 3.79 -14.73 4.41
C THR A 162 4.83 -15.17 5.45
N ASP A 163 6.04 -15.50 4.98
CA ASP A 163 7.21 -15.70 5.85
C ASP A 163 8.20 -14.52 5.78
N GLY A 164 8.25 -13.83 4.63
CA GLY A 164 9.10 -12.68 4.42
C GLY A 164 8.57 -11.39 5.05
N ILE A 165 9.48 -10.45 5.26
CA ILE A 165 9.18 -9.11 5.76
C ILE A 165 8.52 -8.28 4.67
N ILE A 166 7.39 -7.66 4.99
CA ILE A 166 6.60 -6.87 4.04
C ILE A 166 6.77 -5.37 4.34
N GLY A 167 7.35 -4.66 3.38
CA GLY A 167 7.33 -3.21 3.32
C GLY A 167 6.07 -2.64 2.69
N GLU A 168 6.12 -1.37 2.29
CA GLU A 168 5.05 -0.64 1.65
C GLU A 168 4.45 -1.46 0.49
N SER A 169 3.14 -1.69 0.54
CA SER A 169 2.46 -2.68 -0.29
C SER A 169 1.12 -2.19 -0.83
N SER A 170 0.65 -2.86 -1.89
CA SER A 170 -0.58 -2.53 -2.61
C SER A 170 -1.27 -3.81 -3.09
N LEU A 171 -2.53 -3.99 -2.70
CA LEU A 171 -3.44 -5.04 -3.16
C LEU A 171 -4.51 -4.42 -4.04
N ARG A 172 -4.63 -4.86 -5.29
CA ARG A 172 -5.68 -4.43 -6.22
C ARG A 172 -6.30 -5.61 -6.95
N ARG A 173 -7.56 -5.49 -7.33
CA ARG A 173 -8.31 -6.52 -8.04
C ARG A 173 -8.38 -6.16 -9.52
N PHE A 174 -7.85 -7.03 -10.37
CA PHE A 174 -7.81 -6.86 -11.82
C PHE A 174 -8.71 -7.93 -12.46
N GLY A 175 -9.96 -7.57 -12.75
CA GLY A 175 -10.94 -8.52 -13.27
C GLY A 175 -11.19 -9.66 -12.26
N ASP A 176 -10.91 -10.90 -12.65
CA ASP A 176 -11.04 -12.10 -11.82
C ASP A 176 -9.73 -12.51 -11.10
N ARG A 177 -8.71 -11.65 -11.15
CA ARG A 177 -7.43 -11.81 -10.46
C ARG A 177 -7.18 -10.68 -9.48
N TRP A 178 -6.15 -10.86 -8.67
CA TRP A 178 -5.62 -9.83 -7.77
C TRP A 178 -4.14 -9.66 -8.06
N VAL A 179 -3.65 -8.43 -7.90
CA VAL A 179 -2.23 -8.11 -7.92
C VAL A 179 -1.87 -7.62 -6.52
N PHE A 180 -0.87 -8.27 -5.93
CA PHE A 180 -0.26 -7.84 -4.69
C PHE A 180 1.19 -7.45 -4.97
N SER A 181 1.53 -6.19 -4.79
CA SER A 181 2.90 -5.68 -4.89
C SER A 181 3.40 -5.20 -3.52
N TRP A 182 4.70 -5.36 -3.26
CA TRP A 182 5.31 -4.92 -2.01
C TRP A 182 6.79 -4.61 -2.18
N PHE A 183 7.33 -3.86 -1.21
CA PHE A 183 8.76 -3.74 -1.01
C PHE A 183 9.29 -4.92 -0.18
N ASP A 184 10.14 -5.73 -0.79
CA ASP A 184 10.89 -6.82 -0.16
C ASP A 184 12.21 -6.27 0.40
N VAL A 185 12.25 -6.09 1.71
CA VAL A 185 13.43 -5.58 2.40
C VAL A 185 14.60 -6.56 2.33
N THR A 186 14.31 -7.86 2.35
CA THR A 186 15.33 -8.91 2.45
C THR A 186 16.16 -8.99 1.18
N ASN A 187 15.47 -8.98 0.03
CA ASN A 187 16.14 -9.04 -1.27
C ASN A 187 16.42 -7.65 -1.85
N TYR A 188 15.89 -6.60 -1.20
CA TYR A 188 15.97 -5.21 -1.65
C TYR A 188 15.34 -5.05 -3.04
N GLU A 189 14.07 -5.43 -3.15
CA GLU A 189 13.33 -5.51 -4.41
C GLU A 189 11.90 -4.97 -4.27
N ILE A 190 11.30 -4.60 -5.39
CA ILE A 190 9.84 -4.45 -5.50
C ILE A 190 9.33 -5.68 -6.22
N ASN A 191 8.54 -6.47 -5.52
CA ASN A 191 8.01 -7.75 -5.99
C ASN A 191 6.50 -7.68 -6.17
N ALA A 192 5.97 -8.55 -7.02
CA ALA A 192 4.55 -8.71 -7.22
C ALA A 192 4.14 -10.18 -7.33
N MET A 193 2.90 -10.47 -6.94
CA MET A 193 2.22 -11.74 -7.16
C MET A 193 0.88 -11.50 -7.86
N VAL A 194 0.50 -12.42 -8.75
CA VAL A 194 -0.86 -12.50 -9.28
C VAL A 194 -1.61 -13.62 -8.57
N LEU A 195 -2.71 -13.28 -7.92
CA LEU A 195 -3.48 -14.21 -7.08
C LEU A 195 -4.84 -14.50 -7.74
N ALA A 196 -5.33 -15.73 -7.56
CA ALA A 196 -6.73 -16.05 -7.81
C ALA A 196 -7.64 -15.45 -6.73
N HIS A 197 -7.14 -15.35 -5.49
CA HIS A 197 -7.89 -14.84 -4.34
C HIS A 197 -6.94 -14.38 -3.22
N PRO A 198 -7.29 -13.39 -2.37
CA PRO A 198 -6.41 -12.93 -1.28
C PRO A 198 -6.11 -13.99 -0.21
N THR A 199 -6.86 -15.10 -0.15
CA THR A 199 -6.57 -16.23 0.76
C THR A 199 -5.67 -17.29 0.15
N GLN A 200 -5.19 -17.09 -1.08
CA GLN A 200 -4.23 -17.99 -1.71
C GLN A 200 -2.97 -18.11 -0.85
N ASP A 201 -2.33 -19.29 -0.85
CA ASP A 201 -1.10 -19.52 -0.09
C ASP A 201 0.06 -18.73 -0.72
N LEU A 202 0.36 -17.55 -0.15
CA LEU A 202 1.37 -16.64 -0.67
C LEU A 202 2.78 -17.24 -0.59
N ARG A 203 3.02 -18.19 0.33
CA ARG A 203 4.32 -18.87 0.47
C ARG A 203 4.66 -19.78 -0.70
N ARG A 204 3.64 -20.19 -1.46
CA ARG A 204 3.75 -21.07 -2.61
C ARG A 204 3.43 -20.37 -3.93
N THR A 205 3.07 -19.10 -3.85
CA THR A 205 2.71 -18.32 -5.03
C THR A 205 3.97 -17.79 -5.67
N GLU A 206 4.03 -17.91 -7.00
CA GLU A 206 5.14 -17.40 -7.79
C GLU A 206 5.25 -15.88 -7.65
N GLN A 207 6.49 -15.42 -7.48
CA GLN A 207 6.83 -14.01 -7.32
C GLN A 207 7.50 -13.51 -8.60
N VAL A 208 7.15 -12.30 -9.00
CA VAL A 208 7.77 -11.60 -10.12
C VAL A 208 8.46 -10.37 -9.56
N THR A 209 9.77 -10.27 -9.78
CA THR A 209 10.53 -9.06 -9.46
C THR A 209 10.29 -7.99 -10.50
N LEU A 210 9.88 -6.80 -10.05
CA LEU A 210 9.58 -5.66 -10.90
C LEU A 210 10.73 -4.67 -10.93
N LEU A 211 11.31 -4.36 -9.76
CA LEU A 211 12.46 -3.47 -9.63
C LEU A 211 13.45 -4.03 -8.62
N HIS A 212 14.72 -3.71 -8.84
CA HIS A 212 15.79 -4.05 -7.93
C HIS A 212 16.30 -2.79 -7.23
N GLY A 213 16.73 -2.96 -6.00
CA GLY A 213 17.48 -1.95 -5.27
C GLY A 213 18.94 -1.91 -5.67
N THR A 214 19.53 -0.72 -5.60
CA THR A 214 20.94 -0.50 -5.91
C THR A 214 21.53 0.63 -5.05
N SER A 215 22.78 1.01 -5.30
CA SER A 215 23.42 2.20 -4.76
C SER A 215 23.14 3.43 -5.62
N TRP A 216 23.29 4.63 -5.04
CA TRP A 216 22.99 5.89 -5.71
C TRP A 216 23.78 6.13 -7.01
N ASP A 217 24.99 5.58 -7.10
CA ASP A 217 25.90 5.67 -8.25
C ASP A 217 25.67 4.60 -9.33
N ALA A 218 24.84 3.59 -9.06
CA ALA A 218 24.60 2.46 -9.95
C ALA A 218 23.12 2.34 -10.38
N GLN A 219 22.42 3.47 -10.47
CA GLN A 219 21.00 3.51 -10.84
C GLN A 219 20.79 3.42 -12.35
N ASP A 220 19.71 2.72 -12.73
CA ASP A 220 19.23 2.65 -14.11
C ASP A 220 17.69 2.55 -14.14
N ALA A 221 17.12 2.13 -15.27
CA ALA A 221 15.68 2.02 -15.44
C ALA A 221 15.00 0.95 -14.56
N ASN A 222 15.74 -0.08 -14.13
CA ASN A 222 15.23 -1.19 -13.32
C ASN A 222 15.90 -1.28 -11.94
N HIS A 223 16.99 -0.54 -11.72
CA HIS A 223 17.74 -0.49 -10.48
C HIS A 223 17.64 0.89 -9.84
N VAL A 224 17.03 0.97 -8.66
CA VAL A 224 16.69 2.23 -8.00
C VAL A 224 17.30 2.27 -6.60
N ALA A 225 18.01 3.35 -6.26
CA ALA A 225 18.58 3.49 -4.92
C ALA A 225 17.49 3.81 -3.88
N GLN A 226 17.60 3.24 -2.68
CA GLN A 226 16.66 3.40 -1.56
C GLN A 226 15.19 3.39 -2.00
N LEU A 227 14.83 2.49 -2.93
CA LEU A 227 13.45 2.36 -3.38
C LEU A 227 12.56 1.85 -2.26
N TYR A 228 11.34 2.37 -2.22
CA TYR A 228 10.27 1.89 -1.36
C TYR A 228 8.93 2.35 -1.95
N GLY A 229 7.84 1.76 -1.48
CA GLY A 229 6.53 2.01 -2.09
C GLY A 229 6.35 1.28 -3.42
N SER A 230 5.18 0.71 -3.61
CA SER A 230 4.85 -0.13 -4.77
C SER A 230 3.38 0.01 -5.12
N TYR A 231 2.88 1.24 -5.14
CA TYR A 231 1.45 1.51 -5.19
C TYR A 231 0.93 1.44 -6.62
N VAL A 232 -0.05 0.58 -6.84
CA VAL A 232 -0.68 0.37 -8.13
C VAL A 232 -1.52 1.58 -8.52
N ILE A 233 -1.28 2.10 -9.72
CA ILE A 233 -2.03 3.24 -10.26
C ILE A 233 -3.38 2.75 -10.80
N PRO A 234 -4.50 3.39 -10.43
CA PRO A 234 -5.82 3.07 -10.97
C PRO A 234 -5.84 3.07 -12.50
N GLY A 235 -6.49 2.08 -13.11
CA GLY A 235 -6.49 1.87 -14.57
C GLY A 235 -5.46 0.85 -15.07
N SER A 236 -4.51 0.45 -14.21
CA SER A 236 -3.59 -0.65 -14.50
C SER A 236 -4.30 -1.97 -14.81
N THR A 237 -3.64 -2.82 -15.60
CA THR A 237 -4.10 -4.17 -15.97
C THR A 237 -2.98 -5.19 -15.80
N LEU A 238 -3.27 -6.49 -15.95
CA LEU A 238 -2.24 -7.53 -15.94
C LEU A 238 -1.27 -7.46 -17.13
N ASN A 239 -1.69 -6.83 -18.23
CA ASN A 239 -0.84 -6.61 -19.40
C ASN A 239 -0.04 -5.32 -19.31
N ASP A 240 -0.49 -4.39 -18.48
CA ASP A 240 0.03 -3.04 -18.40
C ASP A 240 -0.13 -2.53 -16.97
N LEU A 241 0.83 -2.90 -16.13
CA LEU A 241 0.85 -2.53 -14.72
C LEU A 241 1.62 -1.21 -14.58
N GLU A 242 1.01 -0.22 -13.96
CA GLU A 242 1.67 1.02 -13.61
C GLU A 242 1.79 1.15 -12.08
N LEU A 243 2.99 1.48 -11.61
CA LEU A 243 3.29 1.67 -10.20
C LEU A 243 3.84 3.08 -9.96
N THR A 244 3.48 3.67 -8.83
CA THR A 244 4.28 4.74 -8.23
C THR A 244 5.27 4.14 -7.23
N VAL A 245 6.54 4.46 -7.41
CA VAL A 245 7.64 4.00 -6.55
C VAL A 245 8.36 5.23 -6.00
N SER A 246 8.57 5.23 -4.69
CA SER A 246 9.21 6.32 -3.96
C SER A 246 10.70 6.06 -3.80
N GLN A 247 11.45 7.15 -3.73
CA GLN A 247 12.87 7.15 -3.44
C GLN A 247 13.19 8.29 -2.48
N TRP A 248 13.92 7.97 -1.40
CA TRP A 248 14.32 8.95 -0.40
C TRP A 248 15.77 8.76 0.01
N ASN A 249 16.61 9.80 -0.17
CA ASN A 249 17.97 9.81 0.37
C ASN A 249 17.95 10.07 1.88
N THR A 250 18.02 8.99 2.66
CA THR A 250 17.94 9.09 4.13
C THR A 250 19.24 9.57 4.78
N SER A 251 20.36 9.60 4.04
CA SER A 251 21.66 10.04 4.59
C SER A 251 21.75 11.55 4.78
N ASP A 252 21.09 12.31 3.91
CA ASP A 252 21.15 13.78 3.90
C ASP A 252 19.79 14.46 3.72
N ASN A 253 18.70 13.69 3.55
CA ASN A 253 17.35 14.16 3.30
C ASN A 253 17.17 15.01 2.03
N SER A 254 18.11 14.92 1.07
CA SER A 254 18.16 15.80 -0.11
C SER A 254 17.17 15.41 -1.21
N VAL A 255 16.86 14.13 -1.36
CA VAL A 255 16.00 13.60 -2.43
C VAL A 255 14.76 12.97 -1.82
N TYR A 256 13.57 13.48 -2.12
CA TYR A 256 12.31 12.75 -1.94
C TYR A 256 11.52 12.92 -3.23
N HIS A 257 11.36 11.86 -4.01
CA HIS A 257 10.51 11.89 -5.18
C HIS A 257 9.77 10.57 -5.37
N VAL A 258 8.72 10.65 -6.17
CA VAL A 258 7.90 9.51 -6.58
C VAL A 258 7.97 9.44 -8.10
N SER A 259 8.31 8.27 -8.63
CA SER A 259 8.45 7.99 -10.05
C SER A 259 7.39 7.00 -10.50
N GLN A 260 6.88 7.18 -11.72
CA GLN A 260 6.02 6.21 -12.38
C GLN A 260 6.87 5.15 -13.06
N TYR A 261 6.55 3.88 -12.83
CA TYR A 261 7.07 2.73 -13.56
C TYR A 261 5.95 2.00 -14.28
N ARG A 262 6.24 1.45 -15.45
CA ARG A 262 5.29 0.73 -16.30
C ARG A 262 5.87 -0.63 -16.66
N PHE A 263 5.14 -1.70 -16.38
CA PHE A 263 5.53 -3.09 -16.59
C PHE A 263 4.52 -3.78 -17.48
N GLN A 264 5.01 -4.48 -18.50
CA GLN A 264 4.16 -5.18 -19.45
C GLN A 264 4.31 -6.70 -19.34
N GLY A 265 3.19 -7.40 -19.47
CA GLY A 265 3.18 -8.87 -19.49
C GLY A 265 3.25 -9.56 -18.13
N LEU A 266 2.86 -8.89 -17.04
CA LEU A 266 2.80 -9.50 -15.70
C LEU A 266 1.94 -10.77 -15.70
N GLY A 267 0.80 -10.76 -16.40
CA GLY A 267 -0.06 -11.94 -16.53
C GLY A 267 0.69 -13.15 -17.13
N ARG A 268 1.48 -12.93 -18.19
CA ARG A 268 2.29 -13.98 -18.82
C ARG A 268 3.43 -14.44 -17.89
N ALA A 269 4.08 -13.51 -17.20
CA ALA A 269 5.12 -13.83 -16.22
C ALA A 269 4.59 -14.70 -15.08
N ALA A 270 3.32 -14.50 -14.67
CA ALA A 270 2.63 -15.33 -13.70
C ALA A 270 1.98 -16.60 -14.29
N GLY A 271 2.39 -17.02 -15.49
CA GLY A 271 1.91 -18.25 -16.13
C GLY A 271 0.46 -18.22 -16.64
N LEU A 272 -0.17 -17.05 -16.75
CA LEU A 272 -1.52 -16.92 -17.29
C LEU A 272 -1.49 -16.82 -18.82
N THR A 273 -2.41 -17.51 -19.48
CA THR A 273 -2.70 -17.27 -20.90
C THR A 273 -3.48 -15.96 -20.99
N VAL A 274 -2.80 -14.90 -21.42
CA VAL A 274 -3.46 -13.60 -21.61
C VAL A 274 -4.04 -13.54 -23.02
N ALA A 275 -5.34 -13.23 -23.12
CA ALA A 275 -6.02 -12.96 -24.39
C ALA A 275 -5.70 -11.55 -24.91
#